data_AF-A0AAI9NY40-F1
#
_entry.id   AF-A0AAI9NY40-F1
#
_cell.length_a   1.000
_cell.length_b   1.000
_cell.length_c   1.000
_cell.angle_alpha   90.00
_cell.angle_beta   90.00
_cell.angle_gamma   90.00
#
_symmetry.space_group_name_H-M   'P 1'
#
loop_
_entity.id
_entity.type
_entity.pdbx_description
1 polymer ?
#
loop_
_entity_poly.entity_id
_entity_poly.type
_entity_poly.pdbx_seq_one_letter_code
_entity_poly.pdbx_strand_id
1 'polypeptide(L)'
;MKKQLATLLAVTALGIGVLSGCGVSAASNSTGSSSDSAGAIEITNVSYDPTRELYAAYNDLFAKHWKEEKGQDVSVVQSHGGSGKQALEVANGLQADVLLAWENEAFLSLDEHPGEYEIVVPSVSILCQPTVSVVDEVVDKRGTRDVATEYLNYLYSDEAQKLEAEWYYRPSDQDILKQFEYQGQSNTISELPQDGKWIITNVDLTDISHFGGWTEASKKHFADGGLFDSIYEEKN
;
A
#
# COMPACT_ATOMS: atom_id res chain seq x y z
N MET A 1 25.32 31.47 4.17
CA MET A 1 26.15 31.10 5.35
C MET A 1 25.48 29.91 6.04
N LYS A 2 26.07 28.72 5.92
CA LYS A 2 25.57 27.48 6.54
C LYS A 2 25.80 27.54 8.05
N LYS A 3 24.80 27.20 8.88
CA LYS A 3 25.01 26.92 10.31
C LYS A 3 24.81 25.42 10.51
N GLN A 4 25.92 24.72 10.72
CA GLN A 4 25.93 23.38 11.29
C GLN A 4 26.23 23.53 12.78
N LEU A 5 25.51 22.78 13.61
CA LEU A 5 25.79 22.65 15.03
C LEU A 5 25.87 21.16 15.36
N ALA A 6 27.07 20.60 15.22
CA ALA A 6 27.43 19.32 15.79
C ALA A 6 28.02 19.57 17.18
N THR A 7 27.43 18.97 18.22
CA THR A 7 28.07 18.87 19.54
C THR A 7 28.52 17.44 19.73
N LEU A 8 29.84 17.30 19.73
CA LEU A 8 30.62 16.10 20.00
C LEU A 8 30.67 15.89 21.52
N LEU A 9 30.37 14.69 22.01
CA LEU A 9 30.85 14.23 23.32
C LEU A 9 31.63 12.93 23.11
N ALA A 10 32.94 13.06 23.14
CA ALA A 10 33.87 11.94 23.14
C ALA A 10 34.08 11.46 24.58
N VAL A 11 33.94 10.17 24.82
CA VAL A 11 34.62 9.47 25.93
C VAL A 11 35.35 8.29 25.33
N THR A 12 36.68 8.42 25.32
CA THR A 12 37.64 7.38 24.98
C THR A 12 37.89 6.48 26.19
N ALA A 13 37.79 5.17 26.00
CA ALA A 13 38.46 4.19 26.87
C ALA A 13 39.09 3.10 25.99
N LEU A 14 40.41 3.10 26.00
CA LEU A 14 41.32 2.17 25.34
C LEU A 14 41.26 0.79 26.03
N GLY A 15 41.27 -0.28 25.25
CA GLY A 15 41.43 -1.65 25.75
C GLY A 15 41.89 -2.60 24.64
N ILE A 16 43.19 -2.54 24.31
CA ILE A 16 43.86 -3.46 23.39
C ILE A 16 44.19 -4.76 24.14
N GLY A 17 43.78 -5.89 23.58
CA GLY A 17 44.22 -7.22 23.97
C GLY A 17 44.32 -8.12 22.74
N VAL A 18 45.50 -8.14 22.12
CA VAL A 18 45.87 -9.09 21.05
C VAL A 18 46.51 -10.31 21.71
N LEU A 19 46.04 -11.52 21.40
CA LEU A 19 46.83 -12.74 21.50
C LEU A 19 46.55 -13.64 20.30
N SER A 20 47.60 -13.81 19.50
CA SER A 20 47.71 -14.70 18.35
C SER A 20 47.67 -16.17 18.77
N GLY A 21 47.08 -17.01 17.91
CA GLY A 21 47.21 -18.46 17.99
C GLY A 21 47.14 -19.08 16.60
N CYS A 22 48.29 -19.17 15.92
CA CYS A 22 48.46 -20.01 14.73
C CYS A 22 48.48 -21.48 15.13
N GLY A 23 47.73 -22.32 14.42
CA GLY A 23 47.82 -23.77 14.48
C GLY A 23 47.39 -24.38 13.15
N VAL A 24 48.35 -24.66 12.28
CA VAL A 24 48.17 -25.49 11.08
C VAL A 24 48.42 -26.94 11.44
N SER A 25 47.47 -27.83 11.14
CA SER A 25 47.75 -29.25 10.87
C SER A 25 46.64 -29.87 9.99
N ALA A 26 47.07 -30.21 8.78
CA ALA A 26 46.69 -31.33 7.91
C ALA A 26 45.20 -31.69 7.72
N ALA A 27 44.76 -31.42 6.49
CA ALA A 27 43.81 -32.15 5.64
C ALA A 27 43.21 -33.46 6.19
N SER A 28 41.90 -33.43 6.41
CA SER A 28 41.02 -34.58 6.25
C SER A 28 39.89 -34.17 5.30
N ASN A 29 39.94 -34.76 4.11
CA ASN A 29 38.98 -34.58 3.03
C ASN A 29 37.66 -35.26 3.42
N SER A 30 36.74 -34.52 3.99
CA SER A 30 35.33 -34.91 4.06
C SER A 30 34.57 -34.06 3.05
N THR A 31 34.11 -34.70 1.99
CA THR A 31 33.13 -34.19 1.03
C THR A 31 31.99 -33.51 1.78
N GLY A 32 32.07 -32.18 1.89
CA GLY A 32 30.96 -31.35 2.29
C GLY A 32 29.94 -31.41 1.17
N SER A 33 28.88 -32.17 1.38
CA SER A 33 27.62 -31.86 0.74
C SER A 33 27.14 -30.56 1.39
N SER A 34 27.61 -29.43 0.86
CA SER A 34 26.86 -28.19 0.97
C SER A 34 25.62 -28.41 0.10
N SER A 35 24.57 -28.96 0.70
CA SER A 35 23.23 -28.63 0.23
C SER A 35 23.14 -27.12 0.37
N ASP A 36 23.26 -26.40 -0.75
CA ASP A 36 22.72 -25.06 -0.85
C ASP A 36 21.22 -25.20 -0.59
N SER A 37 20.82 -25.18 0.68
CA SER A 37 19.49 -24.77 1.05
C SER A 37 19.43 -23.31 0.65
N ALA A 38 18.93 -23.03 -0.56
CA ALA A 38 18.49 -21.70 -0.92
C ALA A 38 17.61 -21.21 0.24
N GLY A 39 18.12 -20.25 1.02
CA GLY A 39 17.49 -19.84 2.28
C GLY A 39 16.05 -19.42 2.03
N ALA A 40 15.14 -19.80 2.92
CA ALA A 40 13.75 -19.35 2.86
C ALA A 40 13.71 -17.81 2.83
N ILE A 41 12.99 -17.24 1.87
CA ILE A 41 12.77 -15.79 1.77
C ILE A 41 11.51 -15.44 2.56
N GLU A 42 11.50 -14.28 3.21
CA GLU A 42 10.32 -13.72 3.85
C GLU A 42 9.94 -12.41 3.17
N ILE A 43 8.65 -12.19 2.95
CA ILE A 43 8.09 -10.91 2.50
C ILE A 43 6.95 -10.47 3.42
N THR A 44 6.76 -9.17 3.59
CA THR A 44 5.70 -8.55 4.39
C THR A 44 4.70 -7.84 3.47
N ASN A 45 3.46 -8.32 3.45
CA ASN A 45 2.34 -7.71 2.74
C ASN A 45 1.46 -6.89 3.69
N VAL A 46 1.29 -5.61 3.37
CA VAL A 46 0.48 -4.67 4.14
C VAL A 46 -0.78 -4.31 3.36
N SER A 47 -1.96 -4.48 3.97
CA SER A 47 -3.23 -4.21 3.29
C SER A 47 -4.33 -3.70 4.23
N TYR A 48 -5.42 -3.17 3.67
CA TYR A 48 -6.57 -2.76 4.47
C TYR A 48 -7.37 -3.94 5.04
N ASP A 49 -7.96 -3.75 6.23
CA ASP A 49 -8.51 -4.82 7.08
C ASP A 49 -9.48 -5.79 6.38
N PRO A 50 -10.42 -5.35 5.50
CA PRO A 50 -11.32 -6.24 4.77
C PRO A 50 -10.65 -7.27 3.83
N THR A 51 -9.33 -7.22 3.65
CA THR A 51 -8.60 -8.12 2.73
C THR A 51 -7.66 -9.10 3.43
N ARG A 52 -7.54 -9.05 4.75
CA ARG A 52 -6.61 -9.87 5.53
C ARG A 52 -6.69 -11.36 5.16
N GLU A 53 -7.89 -11.91 5.15
CA GLU A 53 -8.15 -13.34 4.93
C GLU A 53 -7.95 -13.75 3.47
N LEU A 54 -8.37 -12.90 2.53
CA LEU A 54 -8.07 -13.07 1.11
C LEU A 54 -6.56 -13.23 0.93
N TYR A 55 -5.77 -12.32 1.52
CA TYR A 55 -4.32 -12.40 1.40
C TYR A 55 -3.72 -13.56 2.18
N ALA A 56 -4.29 -13.99 3.30
CA ALA A 56 -3.84 -15.22 3.96
C ALA A 56 -4.01 -16.43 3.03
N ALA A 57 -5.15 -16.55 2.33
CA ALA A 57 -5.38 -17.62 1.34
C ALA A 57 -4.49 -17.48 0.09
N TYR A 58 -4.35 -16.26 -0.42
CA TYR A 58 -3.48 -15.97 -1.55
C TYR A 58 -2.01 -16.25 -1.25
N ASN A 59 -1.54 -15.93 -0.04
CA ASN A 59 -0.16 -16.16 0.39
C ASN A 59 0.20 -17.65 0.35
N ASP A 60 -0.71 -18.53 0.77
CA ASP A 60 -0.51 -19.99 0.68
C ASP A 60 -0.43 -20.46 -0.78
N LEU A 61 -1.28 -19.89 -1.65
CA LEU A 61 -1.24 -20.17 -3.09
C LEU A 61 0.06 -19.68 -3.73
N PHE A 62 0.50 -18.47 -3.38
CA PHE A 62 1.73 -17.87 -3.87
C PHE A 62 2.97 -18.65 -3.41
N ALA A 63 3.03 -19.08 -2.15
CA ALA A 63 4.16 -19.86 -1.65
C ALA A 63 4.37 -21.17 -2.40
N LYS A 64 3.26 -21.88 -2.71
CA LYS A 64 3.30 -23.10 -3.55
C LYS A 64 3.79 -22.78 -4.97
N HIS A 65 3.20 -21.76 -5.59
CA HIS A 65 3.58 -21.30 -6.91
C HIS A 65 5.08 -20.93 -6.99
N TRP A 66 5.59 -20.18 -6.01
CA TRP A 66 7.00 -19.78 -5.98
C TRP A 66 7.95 -20.96 -5.80
N LYS A 67 7.59 -21.94 -4.95
CA LYS A 67 8.38 -23.16 -4.78
C LYS A 67 8.45 -23.98 -6.06
N GLU A 68 7.34 -24.08 -6.79
CA GLU A 68 7.27 -24.78 -8.08
C GLU A 68 8.10 -24.07 -9.15
N GLU A 69 7.99 -22.74 -9.25
CA GLU A 69 8.65 -21.95 -10.30
C GLU A 69 10.15 -21.74 -10.04
N LYS A 70 10.56 -21.56 -8.77
CA LYS A 70 11.91 -21.13 -8.39
C LYS A 70 12.65 -22.12 -7.50
N GLY A 71 12.00 -23.17 -7.02
CA GLY A 71 12.59 -24.16 -6.10
C GLY A 71 12.82 -23.63 -4.68
N GLN A 72 12.37 -22.42 -4.38
CA GLN A 72 12.64 -21.72 -3.12
C GLN A 72 11.40 -21.61 -2.24
N ASP A 73 11.57 -21.79 -0.93
CA ASP A 73 10.49 -21.58 0.03
C ASP A 73 10.34 -20.07 0.33
N VAL A 74 9.10 -19.60 0.40
CA VAL A 74 8.78 -18.21 0.77
C VAL A 74 7.74 -18.18 1.89
N SER A 75 7.98 -17.33 2.89
CA SER A 75 7.06 -16.99 3.97
C SER A 75 6.48 -15.60 3.70
N VAL A 76 5.16 -15.42 3.85
CA VAL A 76 4.53 -14.11 3.71
C VAL A 76 3.91 -13.69 5.04
N VAL A 77 4.49 -12.68 5.68
CA VAL A 77 3.97 -12.01 6.88
C VAL A 77 2.97 -10.94 6.46
N GLN A 78 1.93 -10.70 7.27
CA GLN A 78 0.87 -9.74 6.95
C GLN A 78 0.66 -8.70 8.05
N SER A 79 0.32 -7.48 7.65
CA SER A 79 -0.19 -6.41 8.53
C SER A 79 -1.48 -5.83 7.95
N HIS A 80 -2.44 -5.49 8.81
CA HIS A 80 -3.76 -5.02 8.40
C HIS A 80 -4.42 -4.02 9.36
N GLY A 81 -5.20 -3.09 8.80
CA GLY A 81 -5.91 -2.04 9.52
C GLY A 81 -6.63 -1.07 8.57
N GLY A 82 -7.06 0.10 9.06
CA GLY A 82 -7.53 1.16 8.15
C GLY A 82 -6.42 1.59 7.20
N SER A 83 -6.74 1.88 5.93
CA SER A 83 -5.73 2.15 4.87
C SER A 83 -4.72 3.22 5.28
N GLY A 84 -5.18 4.40 5.67
CA GLY A 84 -4.29 5.47 6.14
C GLY A 84 -3.46 5.11 7.38
N LYS A 85 -3.96 4.23 8.27
CA LYS A 85 -3.16 3.72 9.39
C LYS A 85 -2.03 2.82 8.90
N GLN A 86 -2.31 1.94 7.93
CA GLN A 86 -1.29 1.06 7.35
C GLN A 86 -0.24 1.85 6.57
N ALA A 87 -0.63 2.81 5.74
CA ALA A 87 0.30 3.72 5.08
C ALA A 87 1.21 4.45 6.09
N LEU A 88 0.61 4.95 7.19
CA LEU A 88 1.36 5.59 8.26
C LEU A 88 2.30 4.62 9.02
N GLU A 89 1.92 3.36 9.24
CA GLU A 89 2.80 2.36 9.87
C GLU A 89 4.02 2.07 8.99
N VAL A 90 3.84 1.94 7.67
CA VAL A 90 4.94 1.81 6.69
C VAL A 90 5.84 3.05 6.71
N ALA A 91 5.26 4.24 6.61
CA ALA A 91 6.00 5.51 6.67
C ALA A 91 6.80 5.69 7.98
N ASN A 92 6.34 5.09 9.09
CA ASN A 92 7.03 5.11 10.37
C ASN A 92 8.01 3.94 10.58
N GLY A 93 8.33 3.18 9.52
CA GLY A 93 9.39 2.17 9.52
C GLY A 93 8.94 0.73 9.70
N LEU A 94 7.64 0.42 9.52
CA LEU A 94 7.24 -0.97 9.28
C LEU A 94 7.90 -1.44 7.98
N GLN A 95 8.74 -2.48 8.07
CA GLN A 95 9.42 -3.08 6.92
C GLN A 95 8.41 -3.88 6.09
N ALA A 96 7.73 -3.18 5.18
CA ALA A 96 6.80 -3.74 4.21
C ALA A 96 7.50 -3.94 2.87
N ASP A 97 7.21 -5.06 2.20
CA ASP A 97 7.66 -5.28 0.82
C ASP A 97 6.63 -4.77 -0.18
N VAL A 98 5.33 -4.87 0.15
CA VAL A 98 4.23 -4.37 -0.69
C VAL A 98 3.12 -3.80 0.20
N LEU A 99 2.57 -2.66 -0.21
CA LEU A 99 1.38 -2.04 0.38
C LEU A 99 0.27 -1.92 -0.67
N LEU A 100 -0.93 -2.38 -0.31
CA LEU A 100 -2.14 -2.12 -1.10
C LEU A 100 -2.81 -0.87 -0.56
N ALA A 101 -2.69 0.21 -1.32
CA ALA A 101 -3.12 1.53 -0.92
C ALA A 101 -4.27 2.05 -1.79
N TRP A 102 -5.00 3.03 -1.24
CA TRP A 102 -5.71 3.98 -2.09
C TRP A 102 -4.71 4.78 -2.94
N GLU A 103 -5.09 5.08 -4.18
CA GLU A 103 -4.21 5.80 -5.11
C GLU A 103 -3.76 7.15 -4.55
N ASN A 104 -4.66 7.91 -3.92
CA ASN A 104 -4.33 9.20 -3.29
C ASN A 104 -3.30 9.06 -2.16
N GLU A 105 -3.35 7.97 -1.37
CA GLU A 105 -2.38 7.69 -0.31
C GLU A 105 -1.01 7.29 -0.87
N ALA A 106 -1.00 6.54 -1.98
CA ALA A 106 0.23 6.14 -2.67
C ALA A 106 0.98 7.35 -3.25
N PHE A 107 0.27 8.27 -3.93
CA PHE A 107 0.87 9.50 -4.44
C PHE A 107 1.28 10.47 -3.34
N LEU A 108 0.50 10.58 -2.26
CA LEU A 108 0.91 11.35 -1.08
C LEU A 108 2.21 10.80 -0.46
N SER A 109 2.37 9.48 -0.43
CA SER A 109 3.61 8.85 0.06
C SER A 109 4.82 9.19 -0.81
N LEU A 110 4.65 9.26 -2.14
CA LEU A 110 5.72 9.72 -3.04
C LEU A 110 6.09 11.19 -2.82
N ASP A 111 5.10 12.04 -2.50
CA ASP A 111 5.29 13.46 -2.23
C ASP A 111 6.04 13.72 -0.91
N GLU A 112 5.57 13.08 0.17
CA GLU A 112 6.11 13.26 1.52
C GLU A 112 7.45 12.55 1.73
N HIS A 113 7.70 11.46 0.98
CA HIS A 113 8.90 10.62 1.10
C HIS A 113 9.56 10.37 -0.27
N PRO A 114 10.08 11.42 -0.93
CA PRO A 114 10.60 11.32 -2.29
C PRO A 114 11.79 10.36 -2.38
N GLY A 115 11.66 9.37 -3.26
CA GLY A 115 12.70 8.36 -3.52
C GLY A 115 12.71 7.18 -2.54
N GLU A 116 11.78 7.12 -1.58
CA GLU A 116 11.66 5.98 -0.65
C GLU A 116 10.73 4.88 -1.17
N TYR A 117 9.77 5.23 -2.04
CA TYR A 117 8.74 4.32 -2.54
C TYR A 117 8.61 4.35 -4.06
N GLU A 118 7.99 3.32 -4.60
CA GLU A 118 7.50 3.27 -5.97
C GLU A 118 6.05 2.78 -6.01
N ILE A 119 5.23 3.38 -6.86
CA ILE A 119 3.87 2.93 -7.13
C ILE A 119 3.93 1.95 -8.30
N VAL A 120 3.42 0.74 -8.09
CA VAL A 120 3.19 -0.23 -9.18
C VAL A 120 1.71 -0.25 -9.52
N VAL A 121 1.41 0.14 -10.75
CA VAL A 121 0.06 0.27 -11.28
C VAL A 121 -0.33 -1.06 -11.93
N PRO A 122 -1.35 -1.77 -11.42
CA PRO A 122 -1.75 -3.05 -11.98
C PRO A 122 -2.45 -2.86 -13.33
N SER A 123 -2.50 -3.93 -14.13
CA SER A 123 -3.22 -3.92 -15.42
C SER A 123 -4.74 -3.83 -15.26
N VAL A 124 -5.28 -4.28 -14.12
CA VAL A 124 -6.70 -4.26 -13.77
C VAL A 124 -6.84 -3.76 -12.34
N SER A 125 -7.84 -2.93 -12.07
CA SER A 125 -8.21 -2.49 -10.72
C SER A 125 -9.72 -2.23 -10.62
N ILE A 126 -10.18 -1.67 -9.50
CA ILE A 126 -11.57 -1.33 -9.25
C ILE A 126 -11.75 0.18 -9.14
N LEU A 127 -12.76 0.72 -9.82
CA LEU A 127 -13.22 2.09 -9.66
C LEU A 127 -13.91 2.22 -8.31
N CYS A 128 -13.23 2.89 -7.39
CA CYS A 128 -13.80 3.23 -6.10
C CYS A 128 -14.48 4.60 -6.14
N GLN A 129 -15.72 4.68 -5.65
CA GLN A 129 -16.55 5.89 -5.68
C GLN A 129 -16.99 6.28 -4.26
N PRO A 130 -16.15 6.98 -3.48
CA PRO A 130 -16.51 7.44 -2.14
C PRO A 130 -17.78 8.30 -2.17
N THR A 131 -18.73 8.02 -1.28
CA THR A 131 -20.01 8.72 -1.21
C THR A 131 -20.05 9.71 -0.06
N VAL A 132 -20.70 10.86 -0.29
CA VAL A 132 -20.93 11.90 0.73
C VAL A 132 -22.42 12.06 1.00
N SER A 133 -22.78 12.47 2.23
CA SER A 133 -24.18 12.67 2.61
C SER A 133 -24.35 13.68 3.75
N VAL A 134 -25.48 14.38 3.75
CA VAL A 134 -25.91 15.21 4.88
C VAL A 134 -26.54 14.32 5.94
N VAL A 135 -26.11 14.47 7.20
CA VAL A 135 -26.66 13.70 8.33
C VAL A 135 -27.88 14.43 8.90
N ASP A 136 -29.07 14.04 8.44
CA ASP A 136 -30.35 14.72 8.71
C ASP A 136 -30.58 15.06 10.19
N GLU A 137 -30.52 14.07 11.08
CA GLU A 137 -30.77 14.26 12.51
C GLU A 137 -29.83 15.30 13.14
N VAL A 138 -28.57 15.32 12.71
CA VAL A 138 -27.55 16.22 13.25
C VAL A 138 -27.78 17.64 12.75
N VAL A 139 -28.02 17.82 11.47
CA VAL A 139 -28.18 19.15 10.88
C VAL A 139 -29.48 19.82 11.31
N ASP A 140 -30.55 19.04 11.52
CA ASP A 140 -31.82 19.55 12.04
C ASP A 140 -31.68 19.97 13.50
N LYS A 141 -31.00 19.16 14.31
CA LYS A 141 -30.71 19.48 15.72
C LYS A 141 -29.84 20.73 15.88
N ARG A 142 -28.89 20.95 14.97
CA ARG A 142 -27.94 22.07 15.04
C ARG A 142 -28.38 23.31 14.27
N GLY A 143 -29.41 23.21 13.43
CA GLY A 143 -29.79 24.28 12.51
C GLY A 143 -28.72 24.55 11.45
N THR A 144 -27.98 23.53 11.02
CA THR A 144 -26.83 23.65 10.10
C THR A 144 -27.09 23.02 8.73
N ARG A 145 -28.35 22.75 8.37
CA ARG A 145 -28.69 22.06 7.12
C ARG A 145 -28.20 22.81 5.89
N ASP A 146 -28.53 24.09 5.80
CA ASP A 146 -28.19 24.91 4.63
C ASP A 146 -26.67 24.95 4.39
N VAL A 147 -25.87 25.20 5.43
CA VAL A 147 -24.40 25.22 5.33
C VAL A 147 -23.80 23.85 5.03
N ALA A 148 -24.36 22.77 5.58
CA ALA A 148 -23.87 21.41 5.31
C ALA A 148 -24.18 20.97 3.87
N THR A 149 -25.37 21.32 3.36
CA THR A 149 -25.73 21.08 1.96
C THR A 149 -24.84 21.87 1.02
N GLU A 150 -24.61 23.16 1.29
CA GLU A 150 -23.72 23.98 0.45
C GLU A 150 -22.28 23.47 0.48
N TYR A 151 -21.78 23.04 1.63
CA TYR A 151 -20.46 22.42 1.76
C TYR A 151 -20.29 21.20 0.84
N LEU A 152 -21.29 20.32 0.78
CA LEU A 152 -21.24 19.16 -0.13
C LEU A 152 -21.43 19.54 -1.59
N ASN A 153 -22.29 20.52 -1.90
CA ASN A 153 -22.47 21.00 -3.27
C ASN A 153 -21.18 21.61 -3.83
N TYR A 154 -20.45 22.36 -3.00
CA TYR A 154 -19.24 23.04 -3.41
C TYR A 154 -18.09 22.10 -3.79
N LEU A 155 -18.10 20.84 -3.30
CA LEU A 155 -17.17 19.79 -3.75
C LEU A 155 -17.20 19.61 -5.28
N TYR A 156 -18.35 19.84 -5.91
CA TYR A 156 -18.55 19.69 -7.35
C TYR A 156 -18.32 20.97 -8.16
N SER A 157 -17.80 22.03 -7.53
CA SER A 157 -17.35 23.22 -8.25
C SER A 157 -16.03 22.97 -8.97
N ASP A 158 -15.76 23.69 -10.07
CA ASP A 158 -14.49 23.59 -10.80
C ASP A 158 -13.26 23.79 -9.90
N GLU A 159 -13.36 24.68 -8.90
CA GLU A 159 -12.28 24.98 -7.96
C GLU A 159 -12.01 23.80 -7.03
N ALA A 160 -13.06 23.23 -6.43
CA ALA A 160 -12.92 22.07 -5.56
C ALA A 160 -12.47 20.81 -6.33
N GLN A 161 -13.00 20.58 -7.54
CA GLN A 161 -12.60 19.45 -8.38
C GLN A 161 -11.13 19.54 -8.83
N LYS A 162 -10.59 20.75 -9.04
CA LYS A 162 -9.14 20.93 -9.26
C LYS A 162 -8.33 20.67 -7.99
N LEU A 163 -8.80 21.16 -6.84
CA LEU A 163 -8.16 20.89 -5.56
C LEU A 163 -8.14 19.40 -5.23
N GLU A 164 -9.20 18.66 -5.54
CA GLU A 164 -9.24 17.20 -5.42
C GLU A 164 -8.12 16.54 -6.24
N ALA A 165 -7.92 16.97 -7.49
CA ALA A 165 -6.82 16.48 -8.32
C ALA A 165 -5.44 16.84 -7.79
N GLU A 166 -5.27 18.05 -7.23
CA GLU A 166 -4.03 18.48 -6.58
C GLU A 166 -3.71 17.63 -5.34
N TRP A 167 -4.72 17.09 -4.68
CA TRP A 167 -4.61 16.16 -3.54
C TRP A 167 -4.78 14.68 -3.93
N TYR A 168 -4.44 14.36 -5.18
CA TYR A 168 -4.36 12.99 -5.69
C TYR A 168 -5.68 12.21 -5.71
N TYR A 169 -6.83 12.88 -5.67
CA TYR A 169 -8.14 12.28 -5.94
C TYR A 169 -8.51 12.45 -7.41
N ARG A 170 -9.15 11.42 -7.99
CA ARG A 170 -9.68 11.52 -9.37
C ARG A 170 -10.96 12.38 -9.36
N PRO A 171 -10.99 13.54 -10.04
CA PRO A 171 -12.19 14.38 -10.09
C PRO A 171 -13.34 13.66 -10.79
N SER A 172 -14.56 13.95 -10.37
CA SER A 172 -15.78 13.49 -11.03
C SER A 172 -16.02 14.21 -12.36
N ASP A 173 -15.64 15.49 -12.46
CA ASP A 173 -15.67 16.24 -13.71
C ASP A 173 -14.62 15.70 -14.69
N GLN A 174 -15.09 15.16 -15.81
CA GLN A 174 -14.24 14.49 -16.79
C GLN A 174 -13.34 15.44 -17.58
N ASP A 175 -13.72 16.71 -17.71
CA ASP A 175 -12.90 17.70 -18.41
C ASP A 175 -11.80 18.24 -17.49
N ILE A 176 -12.02 18.28 -16.18
CA ILE A 176 -10.98 18.54 -15.19
C ILE A 176 -10.04 17.34 -15.07
N LEU A 177 -10.57 16.11 -14.96
CA LEU A 177 -9.76 14.89 -14.90
C LEU A 177 -8.74 14.81 -16.06
N LYS A 178 -9.19 15.07 -17.30
CA LYS A 178 -8.32 15.08 -18.49
C LYS A 178 -7.14 16.06 -18.39
N GLN A 179 -7.26 17.13 -17.61
CA GLN A 179 -6.18 18.12 -17.45
C GLN A 179 -5.00 17.54 -16.65
N PHE A 180 -5.26 16.53 -15.81
CA PHE A 180 -4.29 15.86 -14.94
C PHE A 180 -3.85 14.48 -15.46
N GLU A 181 -4.25 14.10 -16.67
CA GLU A 181 -3.88 12.80 -17.27
C GLU A 181 -2.37 12.68 -17.50
N TYR A 182 -1.78 11.67 -16.87
CA TYR A 182 -0.39 11.28 -17.05
C TYR A 182 -0.20 10.63 -18.42
N GLN A 183 0.82 11.09 -19.16
CA GLN A 183 1.13 10.63 -20.52
C GLN A 183 2.29 9.61 -20.57
N GLY A 184 2.80 9.17 -19.43
CA GLY A 184 3.88 8.18 -19.39
C GLY A 184 3.42 6.77 -19.75
N GLN A 185 4.38 5.93 -20.16
CA GLN A 185 4.13 4.55 -20.58
C GLN A 185 4.54 3.51 -19.53
N SER A 186 5.12 3.95 -18.41
CA SER A 186 5.56 3.07 -17.33
C SER A 186 4.39 2.74 -16.41
N ASN A 187 4.26 1.45 -16.06
CA ASN A 187 3.36 1.00 -15.01
C ASN A 187 3.97 1.17 -13.61
N THR A 188 5.20 1.68 -13.53
CA THR A 188 5.87 2.03 -12.26
C THR A 188 6.14 3.52 -12.21
N ILE A 189 5.73 4.16 -11.13
CA ILE A 189 5.96 5.59 -10.84
C ILE A 189 6.82 5.70 -9.58
N SER A 190 8.05 6.19 -9.74
CA SER A 190 8.99 6.41 -8.63
C SER A 190 9.14 7.87 -8.24
N GLU A 191 8.63 8.80 -9.06
CA GLU A 191 8.71 10.24 -8.84
C GLU A 191 7.43 10.91 -9.34
N LEU A 192 7.02 11.98 -8.67
CA LEU A 192 5.88 12.78 -9.11
C LEU A 192 6.18 13.48 -10.45
N PRO A 193 5.24 13.43 -11.41
CA PRO A 193 5.37 14.17 -12.65
C PRO A 193 5.48 15.68 -12.40
N GLN A 194 6.52 16.32 -12.94
CA GLN A 194 6.80 17.74 -12.69
C GLN A 194 5.72 18.69 -13.24
N ASP A 195 4.92 18.22 -14.20
CA ASP A 195 3.80 18.97 -14.77
C ASP A 195 2.49 18.81 -13.97
N GLY A 196 2.54 18.09 -12.84
CA GLY A 196 1.39 17.85 -11.95
C GLY A 196 0.38 16.83 -12.50
N LYS A 197 0.67 16.19 -13.63
CA LYS A 197 -0.25 15.24 -14.27
C LYS A 197 0.07 13.82 -13.85
N TRP A 198 -0.72 13.26 -12.95
CA TRP A 198 -0.45 11.97 -12.32
C TRP A 198 -1.51 10.91 -12.63
N ILE A 199 -2.67 11.29 -13.19
CA ILE A 199 -3.82 10.37 -13.36
C ILE A 199 -3.52 9.39 -14.49
N ILE A 200 -3.37 8.12 -14.14
CA ILE A 200 -3.15 7.05 -15.11
C ILE A 200 -4.49 6.51 -15.61
N THR A 201 -4.66 6.52 -16.92
CA THR A 201 -5.89 6.05 -17.59
C THR A 201 -5.72 4.71 -18.30
N ASN A 202 -4.49 4.20 -18.40
CA ASN A 202 -4.20 2.88 -18.96
C ASN A 202 -4.32 1.76 -17.91
N VAL A 203 -5.46 1.70 -17.23
CA VAL A 203 -5.82 0.64 -16.28
C VAL A 203 -7.24 0.18 -16.61
N ASP A 204 -7.44 -1.13 -16.73
CA ASP A 204 -8.79 -1.67 -16.90
C ASP A 204 -9.53 -1.59 -15.55
N LEU A 205 -10.44 -0.62 -15.42
CA LEU A 205 -11.21 -0.38 -14.21
C LEU A 205 -12.58 -1.05 -14.32
N THR A 206 -12.81 -2.01 -13.44
CA THR A 206 -14.17 -2.52 -13.20
C THR A 206 -14.88 -1.68 -12.15
N ASP A 207 -16.21 -1.64 -12.14
CA ASP A 207 -16.99 -0.96 -11.10
C ASP A 207 -17.90 -1.93 -10.36
N ILE A 208 -18.67 -1.42 -9.40
CA ILE A 208 -19.56 -2.25 -8.59
C ILE A 208 -20.65 -2.95 -9.41
N SER A 209 -20.97 -2.48 -10.62
CA SER A 209 -21.97 -3.11 -11.50
C SER A 209 -21.51 -4.49 -12.00
N HIS A 210 -20.20 -4.71 -12.13
CA HIS A 210 -19.63 -6.03 -12.43
C HIS A 210 -20.03 -7.08 -11.38
N PHE A 211 -20.24 -6.64 -10.14
CA PHE A 211 -20.65 -7.47 -9.01
C PHE A 211 -22.18 -7.46 -8.76
N GLY A 212 -22.97 -6.87 -9.67
CA GLY A 212 -24.42 -6.74 -9.52
C GLY A 212 -24.87 -5.55 -8.65
N GLY A 213 -23.96 -4.62 -8.35
CA GLY A 213 -24.22 -3.47 -7.49
C GLY A 213 -23.99 -3.75 -6.00
N TRP A 214 -24.01 -2.69 -5.19
CA TRP A 214 -23.65 -2.75 -3.76
C TRP A 214 -24.48 -3.76 -2.97
N THR A 215 -25.77 -3.89 -3.23
CA THR A 215 -26.64 -4.85 -2.53
C THR A 215 -26.20 -6.29 -2.75
N GLU A 216 -26.01 -6.69 -4.00
CA GLU A 216 -25.62 -8.05 -4.35
C GLU A 216 -24.18 -8.35 -3.91
N ALA A 217 -23.27 -7.41 -4.13
CA ALA A 217 -21.88 -7.52 -3.69
C ALA A 217 -21.80 -7.68 -2.16
N SER A 218 -22.50 -6.83 -1.40
CA SER A 218 -22.50 -6.90 0.06
C SER A 218 -23.10 -8.20 0.57
N LYS A 219 -24.23 -8.63 0.01
CA LYS A 219 -24.88 -9.88 0.38
C LYS A 219 -24.00 -11.10 0.10
N LYS A 220 -23.37 -11.14 -1.06
CA LYS A 220 -22.55 -12.28 -1.50
C LYS A 220 -21.23 -12.34 -0.74
N HIS A 221 -20.58 -11.19 -0.57
CA HIS A 221 -19.22 -11.14 -0.08
C HIS A 221 -19.13 -10.82 1.42
N PHE A 222 -19.92 -9.89 1.95
CA PHE A 222 -19.66 -9.27 3.27
C PHE A 222 -20.75 -9.45 4.33
N ALA A 223 -21.92 -10.02 3.98
CA ALA A 223 -22.95 -10.35 4.97
C ALA A 223 -22.49 -11.55 5.83
N ASP A 224 -23.05 -11.68 7.03
CA ASP A 224 -22.81 -12.83 7.92
C ASP A 224 -23.05 -14.16 7.16
N GLY A 225 -22.06 -15.06 7.18
CA GLY A 225 -22.04 -16.32 6.42
C GLY A 225 -21.75 -16.15 4.92
N GLY A 226 -21.34 -14.96 4.48
CA GLY A 226 -20.96 -14.64 3.11
C GLY A 226 -19.61 -15.21 2.71
N LEU A 227 -19.16 -14.90 1.48
CA LEU A 227 -17.90 -15.44 0.97
C LEU A 227 -16.72 -15.02 1.84
N PHE A 228 -16.71 -13.79 2.35
CA PHE A 228 -15.67 -13.31 3.25
C PHE A 228 -15.56 -14.26 4.45
N ASP A 229 -16.65 -14.53 5.16
CA ASP A 229 -16.70 -15.47 6.29
C ASP A 229 -16.32 -16.91 5.90
N SER A 230 -16.67 -17.39 4.70
CA SER A 230 -16.24 -18.73 4.28
C SER A 230 -14.71 -18.84 4.09
N ILE A 231 -14.04 -17.74 3.74
CA ILE A 231 -12.58 -17.68 3.73
C ILE A 231 -12.04 -17.72 5.19
N TYR A 232 -12.81 -17.26 6.19
CA TYR A 232 -12.47 -17.43 7.61
C TYR A 232 -12.63 -18.88 8.08
N GLU A 233 -13.71 -19.56 7.70
CA GLU A 233 -14.09 -20.85 8.29
C GLU A 233 -13.33 -22.05 7.70
N GLU A 234 -12.92 -22.01 6.43
CA GLU A 234 -12.17 -23.13 5.80
C GLU A 234 -10.75 -23.35 6.37
N LYS A 235 -10.26 -22.46 7.26
CA LYS A 235 -8.90 -22.51 7.82
C LYS A 235 -8.79 -22.89 9.30
N ASN A 236 -9.90 -23.19 9.99
CA ASN A 236 -9.91 -23.73 11.36
C ASN A 236 -10.25 -25.23 11.38
#